data_AF-A0AAD9IIB7-F1
#
_entry.id   AF-A0AAD9IIB7-F1
#
_cell.length_a   1.000
_cell.length_b   1.000
_cell.length_c   1.000
_cell.angle_alpha   90.00
_cell.angle_beta   90.00
_cell.angle_gamma   90.00
#
_symmetry.space_group_name_H-M   'P 1'
#
loop_
_entity.id
_entity.type
_entity.pdbx_description
1 polymer ?
#
loop_
_entity_poly.entity_id
_entity_poly.type
_entity_poly.pdbx_seq_one_letter_code
_entity_poly.pdbx_strand_id
1 'polypeptide(L)'
;MVDQDDSSWELLLAIADTKDGPRVAGFATLYRFFSWPDAKRLRVSQVCVLPPFQKNGTGAQLLAAAAEHARITGAIDVTYEDPTEALQRLRDRLDLRRGRDSEAFAEALRQRSEQLQKSISAEAASGSVALSEDTVKEIARLGVAPPELVAAARKELQLCKQQVQNVWEALIYETASAANGEAAEDLLRTAVKARLSTAVSAAEHAAQGMLGVDAETGFVLRKRRAAERAALNPTVPVEEATREAKFASIDDAVEDRINSLLQLVQ
;
A
#
# COMPACT_ATOMS: atom_id res chain seq x y z
N MET A 1 -16.49 -9.34 -16.73
CA MET A 1 -16.75 -10.55 -17.56
C MET A 1 -15.44 -10.90 -18.22
N VAL A 2 -14.95 -12.13 -18.05
CA VAL A 2 -13.70 -12.60 -18.67
C VAL A 2 -13.98 -12.88 -20.15
N ASP A 3 -13.14 -12.35 -21.02
CA ASP A 3 -13.21 -12.61 -22.46
C ASP A 3 -12.33 -13.83 -22.78
N GLN A 4 -12.92 -14.87 -23.36
CA GLN A 4 -12.23 -16.12 -23.67
C GLN A 4 -11.32 -15.99 -24.90
N ASP A 5 -11.56 -14.98 -25.75
CA ASP A 5 -10.79 -14.75 -26.97
C ASP A 5 -9.58 -13.80 -26.73
N ASP A 6 -9.51 -13.14 -25.57
CA ASP A 6 -8.39 -12.28 -25.20
C ASP A 6 -7.24 -13.09 -24.56
N SER A 7 -6.17 -13.26 -25.35
CA SER A 7 -4.91 -13.92 -24.95
C SER A 7 -4.18 -13.31 -23.75
N SER A 8 -4.61 -12.14 -23.27
CA SER A 8 -4.06 -11.48 -22.08
C SER A 8 -4.56 -12.11 -20.77
N TRP A 9 -5.59 -12.96 -20.83
CA TRP A 9 -6.10 -13.72 -19.70
C TRP A 9 -5.33 -15.02 -19.48
N GLU A 10 -5.04 -15.32 -18.21
CA GLU A 10 -4.39 -16.55 -17.79
C GLU A 10 -5.13 -17.19 -16.62
N LEU A 11 -5.10 -18.51 -16.54
CA LEU A 11 -5.73 -19.30 -15.49
C LEU A 11 -4.67 -20.03 -14.67
N LEU A 12 -4.64 -19.74 -13.36
CA LEU A 12 -3.84 -20.46 -12.39
C LEU A 12 -4.72 -21.46 -11.65
N LEU A 13 -4.33 -22.74 -11.61
CA LEU A 13 -5.06 -23.80 -10.93
C LEU A 13 -4.27 -24.29 -9.72
N ALA A 14 -4.93 -24.36 -8.56
CA ALA A 14 -4.42 -25.11 -7.42
C ALA A 14 -4.89 -26.56 -7.54
N ILE A 15 -3.95 -27.50 -7.55
CA ILE A 15 -4.23 -28.93 -7.59
C ILE A 15 -3.84 -29.53 -6.23
N ALA A 16 -4.78 -30.21 -5.59
CA ALA A 16 -4.55 -30.96 -4.36
C ALA A 16 -4.48 -32.45 -4.65
N ASP A 17 -3.46 -33.11 -4.10
CA ASP A 17 -3.37 -34.57 -4.12
C ASP A 17 -4.29 -35.14 -3.05
N THR A 18 -5.29 -35.92 -3.48
CA THR A 18 -6.24 -36.58 -2.59
C THR A 18 -6.10 -38.09 -2.67
N LYS A 19 -6.75 -38.82 -1.76
CA LYS A 19 -6.77 -40.30 -1.77
C LYS A 19 -7.32 -40.88 -3.08
N ASP A 20 -8.22 -40.14 -3.73
CA ASP A 20 -8.87 -40.54 -4.99
C ASP A 20 -8.18 -39.92 -6.23
N GLY A 21 -6.94 -39.44 -6.07
CA GLY A 21 -6.13 -38.78 -7.10
C GLY A 21 -6.15 -37.26 -7.03
N PRO A 22 -5.46 -36.58 -7.96
CA PRO A 22 -5.43 -35.12 -8.03
C PRO A 22 -6.83 -34.53 -8.21
N ARG A 23 -7.11 -33.43 -7.52
CA ARG A 23 -8.37 -32.68 -7.62
C ARG A 23 -8.05 -31.19 -7.71
N VAL A 24 -8.86 -30.45 -8.48
CA VAL A 24 -8.79 -28.99 -8.47
C VAL A 24 -9.27 -28.51 -7.10
N ALA A 25 -8.41 -27.77 -6.40
CA ALA A 25 -8.67 -27.20 -5.09
C ALA A 25 -9.14 -25.74 -5.18
N GLY A 26 -8.78 -25.04 -6.24
CA GLY A 26 -9.13 -23.65 -6.48
C GLY A 26 -8.52 -23.11 -7.75
N PHE A 27 -8.84 -21.86 -8.07
CA PHE A 27 -8.29 -21.17 -9.23
C PHE A 27 -8.12 -19.67 -8.96
N ALA A 28 -7.27 -19.04 -9.77
CA ALA A 28 -7.20 -17.60 -9.92
C ALA A 28 -7.14 -17.22 -11.40
N THR A 29 -7.89 -16.20 -11.80
CA THR A 29 -7.77 -15.58 -13.13
C THR A 29 -6.86 -14.37 -13.05
N LEU A 30 -5.96 -14.27 -14.02
CA LEU A 30 -4.92 -13.25 -14.08
C LEU A 30 -5.05 -12.50 -15.40
N TYR A 31 -4.95 -11.18 -15.36
CA TYR A 31 -4.97 -10.32 -16.54
C TYR A 31 -3.65 -9.58 -16.69
N ARG A 32 -3.05 -9.64 -17.87
CA ARG A 32 -1.83 -8.91 -18.19
C ARG A 32 -2.16 -7.58 -18.84
N PHE A 33 -1.92 -6.48 -18.12
CA PHE A 33 -2.11 -5.15 -18.66
C PHE A 33 -0.78 -4.45 -18.93
N PHE A 34 -0.79 -3.58 -19.93
CA PHE A 34 0.36 -2.77 -20.29
C PHE A 34 0.63 -1.73 -19.19
N SER A 35 1.89 -1.64 -18.79
CA SER A 35 2.42 -0.58 -17.93
C SER A 35 3.49 0.16 -18.70
N TRP A 36 3.24 1.44 -18.99
CA TRP A 36 4.20 2.30 -19.66
C TRP A 36 5.56 2.33 -18.92
N PRO A 37 6.71 2.38 -19.61
CA PRO A 37 6.87 2.51 -21.07
C PRO A 37 6.81 1.19 -21.86
N ASP A 38 7.21 0.08 -21.27
CA ASP A 38 7.36 -1.20 -21.99
C ASP A 38 7.13 -2.42 -21.08
N ALA A 39 6.55 -2.21 -19.91
CA ALA A 39 6.39 -3.24 -18.90
C ALA A 39 4.98 -3.85 -18.90
N LYS A 40 4.81 -4.97 -18.20
CA LYS A 40 3.50 -5.60 -17.97
C LYS A 40 3.23 -5.64 -16.48
N ARG A 41 1.96 -5.50 -16.12
CA ARG A 41 1.49 -5.67 -14.75
C ARG A 41 0.44 -6.77 -14.72
N LEU A 42 0.50 -7.60 -13.69
CA LEU A 42 -0.41 -8.72 -13.54
C LEU A 42 -1.55 -8.30 -12.59
N ARG A 43 -2.80 -8.42 -13.02
CA ARG A 43 -3.97 -8.21 -12.16
C ARG A 43 -4.62 -9.54 -11.84
N VAL A 44 -4.70 -9.89 -10.57
CA VAL A 44 -5.59 -10.94 -10.10
C VAL A 44 -7.02 -10.42 -10.19
N SER A 45 -7.86 -11.04 -11.02
CA SER A 45 -9.25 -10.61 -11.22
C SER A 45 -10.22 -11.41 -10.37
N GLN A 46 -10.15 -12.74 -10.44
CA GLN A 46 -11.00 -13.64 -9.66
C GLN A 46 -10.12 -14.63 -8.91
N VAL A 47 -10.48 -14.93 -7.66
CA VAL A 47 -9.85 -15.98 -6.86
C VAL A 47 -10.94 -16.78 -6.17
N CYS A 48 -10.88 -18.10 -6.31
CA CYS A 48 -11.81 -18.99 -5.65
C CYS A 48 -11.09 -20.23 -5.13
N VAL A 49 -11.32 -20.56 -3.87
CA VAL A 49 -10.93 -21.85 -3.28
C VAL A 49 -12.20 -22.64 -3.07
N LEU A 50 -12.25 -23.86 -3.62
CA LEU A 50 -13.44 -24.70 -3.54
C LEU A 50 -13.71 -25.09 -2.08
N PRO A 51 -15.00 -25.19 -1.66
CA PRO A 51 -15.37 -25.34 -0.24
C PRO A 51 -14.61 -26.42 0.54
N PRO A 52 -14.35 -27.63 0.00
CA PRO A 52 -13.62 -28.67 0.72
C PRO A 52 -12.14 -28.34 1.01
N PHE A 53 -11.58 -27.37 0.30
CA PHE A 53 -10.16 -26.99 0.38
C PHE A 53 -9.96 -25.60 1.00
N GLN A 54 -10.99 -25.02 1.61
CA GLN A 54 -10.88 -23.73 2.29
C GLN A 54 -10.18 -23.86 3.65
N LYS A 55 -9.67 -22.74 4.17
CA LYS A 55 -9.04 -22.61 5.50
C LYS A 55 -7.80 -23.49 5.74
N ASN A 56 -7.16 -24.01 4.68
CA ASN A 56 -5.93 -24.82 4.76
C ASN A 56 -4.69 -24.13 4.14
N GLY A 57 -4.81 -22.85 3.74
CA GLY A 57 -3.73 -22.10 3.09
C GLY A 57 -3.76 -22.09 1.55
N THR A 58 -4.64 -22.84 0.88
CA THR A 58 -4.74 -22.89 -0.60
C THR A 58 -4.85 -21.49 -1.23
N GLY A 59 -5.65 -20.61 -0.64
CA GLY A 59 -5.78 -19.23 -1.14
C GLY A 59 -4.46 -18.46 -1.09
N ALA A 60 -3.71 -18.56 0.01
CA ALA A 60 -2.40 -17.91 0.13
C ALA A 60 -1.40 -18.49 -0.87
N GLN A 61 -1.46 -19.80 -1.13
CA GLN A 61 -0.62 -20.45 -2.14
C GLN A 61 -0.94 -19.97 -3.55
N LEU A 62 -2.21 -19.79 -3.91
CA LEU A 62 -2.61 -19.20 -5.20
C LEU A 62 -2.04 -17.78 -5.37
N LEU A 63 -2.11 -16.95 -4.33
CA LEU A 63 -1.56 -15.59 -4.39
C LEU A 63 -0.02 -15.59 -4.49
N ALA A 64 0.65 -16.45 -3.73
CA ALA A 64 2.10 -16.61 -3.81
C ALA A 64 2.54 -17.13 -5.18
N ALA A 65 1.81 -18.07 -5.76
CA ALA A 65 2.06 -18.58 -7.10
C ALA A 65 1.78 -17.52 -8.18
N ALA A 66 0.78 -16.65 -8.01
CA ALA A 66 0.57 -15.51 -8.91
C ALA A 66 1.75 -14.51 -8.85
N ALA A 67 2.29 -14.24 -7.66
CA ALA A 67 3.50 -13.44 -7.50
C ALA A 67 4.72 -14.09 -8.16
N GLU A 68 4.93 -15.38 -7.97
CA GLU A 68 6.04 -16.10 -8.61
C GLU A 68 5.90 -16.12 -10.13
N HIS A 69 4.68 -16.33 -10.64
CA HIS A 69 4.37 -16.25 -12.06
C HIS A 69 4.63 -14.86 -12.64
N ALA A 70 4.25 -13.79 -11.93
CA ALA A 70 4.57 -12.42 -12.30
C ALA A 70 6.09 -12.21 -12.42
N ARG A 71 6.86 -12.74 -11.46
CA ARG A 71 8.32 -12.66 -11.47
C ARG A 71 8.93 -13.39 -12.67
N ILE A 72 8.49 -14.62 -12.96
CA ILE A 72 8.98 -15.43 -14.08
C ILE A 72 8.67 -14.77 -15.42
N THR A 73 7.48 -14.17 -15.54
CA THR A 73 6.99 -13.56 -16.78
C THR A 73 7.45 -12.12 -16.99
N GLY A 74 8.26 -11.58 -16.06
CA GLY A 74 8.80 -10.23 -16.15
C GLY A 74 7.76 -9.13 -15.92
N ALA A 75 6.67 -9.44 -15.22
CA ALA A 75 5.74 -8.41 -14.77
C ALA A 75 6.38 -7.55 -13.67
N ILE A 76 5.91 -6.30 -13.56
CA ILE A 76 6.45 -5.34 -12.59
C ILE A 76 5.98 -5.62 -11.17
N ASP A 77 4.70 -5.96 -10.99
CA ASP A 77 4.08 -6.26 -9.71
C ASP A 77 2.73 -6.95 -9.95
N VAL A 78 2.12 -7.41 -8.85
CA VAL A 78 0.78 -7.98 -8.83
C VAL A 78 -0.22 -7.04 -8.17
N THR A 79 -1.30 -6.72 -8.89
CA THR A 79 -2.45 -5.96 -8.38
C THR A 79 -3.70 -6.82 -8.33
N TYR A 80 -4.77 -6.31 -7.71
CA TYR A 80 -6.01 -7.04 -7.50
C TYR A 80 -7.19 -6.18 -7.97
N GLU A 81 -8.13 -6.79 -8.68
CA GLU A 81 -9.38 -6.14 -9.11
C GLU A 81 -10.39 -6.21 -7.97
N ASP A 82 -10.83 -5.05 -7.48
CA ASP A 82 -11.85 -4.87 -6.43
C ASP A 82 -11.81 -5.96 -5.33
N PRO A 83 -10.67 -6.13 -4.64
CA PRO A 83 -10.49 -7.25 -3.72
C PRO A 83 -11.46 -7.16 -2.56
N THR A 84 -12.15 -8.26 -2.26
CA THR A 84 -13.00 -8.35 -1.06
C THR A 84 -12.16 -8.18 0.21
N GLU A 85 -12.76 -7.74 1.32
CA GLU A 85 -12.02 -7.59 2.58
C GLU A 85 -11.31 -8.89 3.02
N ALA A 86 -11.95 -10.04 2.81
CA ALA A 86 -11.35 -11.33 3.13
C ALA A 86 -10.09 -11.61 2.29
N LEU A 87 -10.12 -11.25 1.00
CA LEU A 87 -8.97 -11.36 0.11
C LEU A 87 -7.88 -10.35 0.48
N GLN A 88 -8.24 -9.12 0.85
CA GLN A 88 -7.30 -8.11 1.34
C GLN A 88 -6.57 -8.59 2.60
N ARG A 89 -7.31 -9.12 3.60
CA ARG A 89 -6.72 -9.70 4.82
C ARG A 89 -5.78 -10.87 4.52
N LEU A 90 -6.17 -11.76 3.60
CA LEU A 90 -5.33 -12.88 3.18
C LEU A 90 -4.03 -12.39 2.52
N ARG A 91 -4.14 -11.44 1.59
CA ARG A 91 -3.02 -10.83 0.89
C ARG A 91 -2.08 -10.14 1.88
N ASP A 92 -2.60 -9.26 2.72
CA ASP A 92 -1.79 -8.46 3.63
C ASP A 92 -1.03 -9.36 4.62
N ARG A 93 -1.64 -10.45 5.11
CA ARG A 93 -0.93 -11.45 5.95
C ARG A 93 0.16 -12.20 5.20
N LEU A 94 -0.10 -12.57 3.94
CA LEU A 94 0.90 -13.20 3.09
C LEU A 94 2.07 -12.27 2.82
N ASP A 95 1.79 -11.02 2.45
CA ASP A 95 2.78 -10.01 2.12
C ASP A 95 3.59 -9.62 3.35
N LEU A 96 2.96 -9.51 4.53
CA LEU A 96 3.66 -9.27 5.79
C LEU A 96 4.62 -10.41 6.13
N ARG A 97 4.17 -11.67 6.02
CA ARG A 97 5.05 -12.83 6.24
C ARG A 97 6.26 -12.80 5.30
N ARG A 98 6.03 -12.56 4.00
CA ARG A 98 7.11 -12.46 3.01
C ARG A 98 8.03 -11.27 3.27
N GLY A 99 7.48 -10.16 3.77
CA GLY A 99 8.23 -8.98 4.18
C GLY A 99 9.15 -9.26 5.38
N ARG A 100 8.69 -10.03 6.37
CA ARG A 100 9.52 -10.48 7.50
C ARG A 100 10.70 -11.34 7.05
N ASP A 101 10.49 -12.16 6.03
CA ASP A 101 11.52 -13.06 5.47
C ASP A 101 12.48 -12.34 4.49
N SER A 102 12.19 -11.09 4.09
CA SER A 102 12.97 -10.35 3.09
C SER A 102 14.10 -9.52 3.72
N GLU A 103 15.32 -9.72 3.21
CA GLU A 103 16.49 -8.96 3.63
C GLU A 103 16.35 -7.45 3.32
N ALA A 104 15.66 -7.09 2.22
CA ALA A 104 15.44 -5.70 1.85
C ALA A 104 14.64 -4.94 2.92
N PHE A 105 13.60 -5.56 3.48
CA PHE A 105 12.82 -4.98 4.57
C PHE A 105 13.63 -4.91 5.86
N ALA A 106 14.36 -5.99 6.20
CA ALA A 106 15.20 -6.02 7.40
C ALA A 106 16.28 -4.93 7.39
N GLU A 107 16.96 -4.73 6.26
CA GLU A 107 17.98 -3.69 6.09
C GLU A 107 17.36 -2.29 6.16
N ALA A 108 16.22 -2.06 5.48
CA ALA A 108 15.53 -0.78 5.53
C ALA A 108 15.10 -0.40 6.97
N LEU A 109 14.59 -1.36 7.74
CA LEU A 109 14.23 -1.14 9.15
C LEU A 109 15.45 -0.79 10.00
N ARG A 110 16.57 -1.49 9.81
CA ARG A 110 17.83 -1.23 10.52
C ARG A 110 18.35 0.18 10.26
N GLN A 111 18.48 0.56 8.99
CA GLN A 111 18.94 1.89 8.59
C GLN A 111 18.08 3.01 9.19
N ARG A 112 16.74 2.84 9.14
CA ARG A 112 15.81 3.82 9.68
C ARG A 112 15.86 3.90 11.20
N SER A 113 16.00 2.77 11.88
CA SER A 113 16.15 2.73 13.35
C SER A 113 17.42 3.45 13.80
N GLU A 114 18.55 3.21 13.13
CA GLU A 114 19.82 3.90 13.41
C GLU A 114 19.73 5.41 13.15
N GLN A 115 19.06 5.80 12.06
CA GLN A 115 18.87 7.22 11.71
C GLN A 115 18.04 7.94 12.79
N LEU A 116 16.95 7.32 13.25
CA LEU A 116 16.10 7.87 14.31
C LEU A 116 16.88 7.99 15.63
N GLN A 117 17.62 6.95 16.02
CA GLN A 117 18.42 6.97 17.25
C GLN A 117 19.45 8.11 17.25
N LYS A 118 20.10 8.37 16.11
CA LYS A 118 21.05 9.49 15.94
C LYS A 118 20.35 10.84 16.14
N SER A 119 19.18 11.03 15.54
CA SER A 119 18.40 12.28 15.68
C SER A 119 17.94 12.51 17.13
N ILE A 120 17.41 11.48 17.80
CA ILE A 120 16.99 11.57 19.21
C ILE A 120 18.17 11.89 20.13
N SER A 121 19.31 11.23 19.91
CA SER A 121 20.52 11.45 20.72
C SER A 121 21.07 12.87 20.56
N ALA A 122 20.97 13.45 19.35
CA ALA A 122 21.37 14.83 19.10
C ALA A 122 20.45 15.85 19.79
N GLU A 123 19.14 15.58 19.84
CA GLU A 123 18.19 16.44 20.57
C GLU A 123 18.37 16.37 22.09
N ALA A 124 18.62 15.19 22.64
CA ALA A 124 18.87 15.02 24.08
C ALA A 124 20.10 15.82 24.53
N ALA A 125 21.13 15.95 23.68
CA ALA A 125 22.30 16.78 23.93
C ALA A 125 21.99 18.30 23.88
N SER A 126 20.90 18.70 23.22
CA SER A 126 20.46 20.10 23.09
C SER A 126 19.63 20.58 24.31
N GLY A 127 19.17 19.68 25.18
CA GLY A 127 18.46 20.02 26.42
C GLY A 127 17.03 20.54 26.23
N SER A 128 16.44 20.40 25.03
CA SER A 128 15.05 20.74 24.75
C SER A 128 14.09 19.66 25.26
N VAL A 129 12.98 20.09 25.89
CA VAL A 129 11.91 19.19 26.39
C VAL A 129 10.89 18.87 25.29
N ALA A 130 10.84 19.66 24.21
CA ALA A 130 9.96 19.44 23.07
C ALA A 130 10.76 18.90 21.87
N LEU A 131 10.17 17.93 21.14
CA LEU A 131 10.71 17.45 19.87
C LEU A 131 10.81 18.61 18.88
N SER A 132 11.95 18.78 18.22
CA SER A 132 12.07 19.81 17.18
C SER A 132 11.16 19.50 15.99
N GLU A 133 10.81 20.55 15.24
CA GLU A 133 10.05 20.41 14.00
C GLU A 133 10.75 19.47 13.00
N ASP A 134 12.09 19.41 13.03
CA ASP A 134 12.89 18.53 12.18
C ASP A 134 12.78 17.07 12.61
N THR A 135 12.77 16.77 13.91
CA THR A 135 12.54 15.41 14.41
C THR A 135 11.12 14.92 14.14
N VAL A 136 10.13 15.80 14.23
CA VAL A 136 8.74 15.47 13.83
C VAL A 136 8.65 15.14 12.34
N LYS A 137 9.33 15.90 11.48
CA LYS A 137 9.42 15.60 10.04
C LYS A 137 10.14 14.28 9.78
N GLU A 138 11.17 13.98 10.55
CA GLU A 138 11.92 12.73 10.43
C GLU A 138 11.06 11.53 10.85
N ILE A 139 10.30 11.64 11.94
CA ILE A 139 9.32 10.63 12.37
C ILE A 139 8.25 10.43 11.28
N ALA A 140 7.76 11.51 10.68
CA ALA A 140 6.81 11.41 9.56
C ALA A 140 7.39 10.66 8.36
N ARG A 141 8.69 10.83 8.07
CA ARG A 141 9.38 10.10 6.99
C ARG A 141 9.56 8.62 7.29
N LEU A 142 9.67 8.22 8.56
CA LEU A 142 9.70 6.81 8.94
C LEU A 142 8.43 6.09 8.50
N GLY A 143 7.28 6.76 8.60
CA GLY A 143 6.00 6.21 8.17
C GLY A 143 5.88 5.95 6.68
N VAL A 144 6.85 6.34 5.84
CA VAL A 144 6.81 6.15 4.38
C VAL A 144 7.88 5.16 3.95
N ALA A 145 7.48 4.13 3.20
CA ALA A 145 8.41 3.14 2.68
C ALA A 145 9.47 3.81 1.78
N PRO A 146 10.78 3.56 2.01
CA PRO A 146 11.84 4.11 1.17
C PRO A 146 11.68 3.71 -0.30
N PRO A 147 11.98 4.60 -1.27
CA PRO A 147 11.90 4.27 -2.69
C PRO A 147 12.75 3.05 -3.09
N GLU A 148 13.91 2.89 -2.46
CA GLU A 148 14.83 1.76 -2.67
C GLU A 148 14.18 0.46 -2.23
N LEU A 149 13.50 0.47 -1.07
CA LEU A 149 12.72 -0.66 -0.57
C LEU A 149 11.56 -1.00 -1.53
N VAL A 150 10.84 0.01 -2.03
CA VAL A 150 9.76 -0.19 -2.99
C VAL A 150 10.29 -0.86 -4.27
N ALA A 151 11.45 -0.43 -4.77
CA ALA A 151 12.07 -1.03 -5.95
C ALA A 151 12.53 -2.48 -5.68
N ALA A 152 13.15 -2.74 -4.52
CA ALA A 152 13.59 -4.06 -4.12
C ALA A 152 12.42 -5.04 -3.94
N ALA A 153 11.40 -4.66 -3.15
CA ALA A 153 10.22 -5.46 -2.89
C ALA A 153 9.37 -5.71 -4.15
N ARG A 154 9.35 -4.75 -5.09
CA ARG A 154 8.76 -4.94 -6.42
C ARG A 154 9.47 -6.06 -7.18
N LYS A 155 10.81 -6.04 -7.21
CA LYS A 155 11.61 -7.01 -7.93
C LYS A 155 11.55 -8.41 -7.29
N GLU A 156 11.70 -8.48 -5.98
CA GLU A 156 11.81 -9.74 -5.22
C GLU A 156 10.44 -10.35 -4.93
N LEU A 157 9.50 -9.53 -4.45
CA LEU A 157 8.23 -10.00 -3.91
C LEU A 157 7.03 -9.73 -4.83
N GLN A 158 7.23 -8.97 -5.92
CA GLN A 158 6.17 -8.57 -6.86
C GLN A 158 5.08 -7.74 -6.21
N LEU A 159 5.46 -6.93 -5.20
CA LEU A 159 4.56 -6.05 -4.49
C LEU A 159 4.41 -4.69 -5.20
N CYS A 160 3.18 -4.20 -5.29
CA CYS A 160 2.89 -2.85 -5.73
C CYS A 160 3.21 -1.84 -4.62
N LYS A 161 3.33 -0.55 -4.97
CA LYS A 161 3.71 0.50 -4.01
C LYS A 161 2.84 0.51 -2.74
N GLN A 162 1.52 0.35 -2.90
CA GLN A 162 0.60 0.34 -1.77
C GLN A 162 0.79 -0.89 -0.87
N GLN A 163 1.05 -2.06 -1.46
CA GLN A 163 1.33 -3.27 -0.69
C GLN A 163 2.63 -3.13 0.10
N VAL A 164 3.69 -2.61 -0.50
CA VAL A 164 4.97 -2.34 0.19
C VAL A 164 4.75 -1.38 1.36
N GLN A 165 3.99 -0.30 1.15
CA GLN A 165 3.66 0.65 2.20
C GLN A 165 2.91 -0.02 3.37
N ASN A 166 1.98 -0.93 3.07
CA ASN A 166 1.21 -1.63 4.10
C ASN A 166 2.10 -2.55 4.95
N VAL A 167 2.99 -3.31 4.30
CA VAL A 167 3.96 -4.18 4.98
C VAL A 167 4.94 -3.35 5.81
N TRP A 168 5.43 -2.24 5.25
CA TRP A 168 6.35 -1.34 5.92
C TRP A 168 5.79 -0.78 7.24
N GLU A 169 4.55 -0.29 7.22
CA GLU A 169 3.88 0.22 8.42
C GLU A 169 3.68 -0.88 9.48
N ALA A 170 3.31 -2.09 9.06
CA ALA A 170 3.15 -3.22 9.98
C ALA A 170 4.47 -3.65 10.63
N LEU A 171 5.57 -3.67 9.88
CA LEU A 171 6.88 -4.01 10.42
C LEU A 171 7.46 -2.91 11.33
N ILE A 172 7.21 -1.63 11.01
CA ILE A 172 7.53 -0.54 11.94
C ILE A 172 6.75 -0.71 13.24
N TYR A 173 5.46 -1.02 13.14
CA TYR A 173 4.65 -1.25 14.33
C TYR A 173 5.20 -2.40 15.19
N GLU A 174 5.51 -3.54 14.57
CA GLU A 174 6.09 -4.71 15.26
C GLU A 174 7.40 -4.37 15.98
N THR A 175 8.32 -3.70 15.27
CA THR A 175 9.63 -3.33 15.81
C THR A 175 9.52 -2.30 16.93
N ALA A 176 8.66 -1.30 16.78
CA ALA A 176 8.45 -0.27 17.79
C ALA A 176 7.69 -0.82 19.02
N SER A 177 6.66 -1.65 18.80
CA SER A 177 5.86 -2.27 19.87
C SER A 177 6.72 -3.18 20.75
N ALA A 178 7.63 -3.96 20.14
CA ALA A 178 8.60 -4.78 20.86
C ALA A 178 9.58 -3.96 21.74
N ALA A 179 9.86 -2.70 21.37
CA ALA A 179 10.81 -1.84 22.08
C ALA A 179 10.14 -0.96 23.15
N ASN A 180 8.97 -0.37 22.86
CA ASN A 180 8.43 0.78 23.59
C ASN A 180 6.92 0.68 23.92
N GLY A 181 6.25 -0.44 23.63
CA GLY A 181 4.85 -0.65 24.01
C GLY A 181 3.89 0.44 23.49
N GLU A 182 3.13 1.07 24.40
CA GLU A 182 2.10 2.09 24.08
C GLU A 182 2.67 3.32 23.33
N ALA A 183 3.91 3.73 23.64
CA ALA A 183 4.56 4.86 22.96
C ALA A 183 4.86 4.58 21.47
N ALA A 184 4.92 3.30 21.07
CA ALA A 184 5.06 2.90 19.68
C ALA A 184 3.81 3.22 18.85
N GLU A 185 2.63 3.05 19.45
CA GLU A 185 1.36 3.34 18.80
C GLU A 185 1.22 4.84 18.56
N ASP A 186 1.60 5.69 19.52
CA ASP A 186 1.58 7.14 19.38
C ASP A 186 2.51 7.65 18.27
N LEU A 187 3.71 7.07 18.18
CA LEU A 187 4.66 7.38 17.10
C LEU A 187 4.11 6.97 15.74
N LEU A 188 3.52 5.78 15.64
CA LEU A 188 2.91 5.31 14.41
C LEU A 188 1.71 6.16 14.01
N ARG A 189 0.82 6.48 14.97
CA ARG A 189 -0.33 7.36 14.79
C ARG A 189 0.10 8.72 14.26
N THR A 190 1.17 9.28 14.83
CA THR A 190 1.77 10.54 14.37
C THR A 190 2.28 10.42 12.92
N ALA A 191 3.00 9.34 12.60
CA ALA A 191 3.55 9.11 11.27
C ALA A 191 2.45 8.88 10.21
N VAL A 192 1.43 8.08 10.52
CA VAL A 192 0.27 7.81 9.65
C VAL A 192 -0.54 9.09 9.44
N LYS A 193 -0.81 9.85 10.50
CA LYS A 193 -1.50 11.15 10.42
C LYS A 193 -0.76 12.11 9.51
N ALA A 194 0.55 12.29 9.71
CA ALA A 194 1.37 13.15 8.87
C ALA A 194 1.36 12.73 7.40
N ARG A 195 1.43 11.42 7.12
CA ARG A 195 1.34 10.87 5.76
C ARG A 195 -0.01 11.14 5.11
N LEU A 196 -1.11 10.87 5.83
CA LEU A 196 -2.47 11.08 5.33
C LEU A 196 -2.76 12.56 5.07
N SER A 197 -2.39 13.44 6.00
CA SER A 197 -2.51 14.89 5.81
C SER A 197 -1.74 15.36 4.56
N THR A 198 -0.50 14.89 4.37
CA THR A 198 0.29 15.22 3.18
C THR A 198 -0.36 14.70 1.90
N ALA A 199 -0.92 13.49 1.92
CA ALA A 199 -1.62 12.91 0.77
C ALA A 199 -2.88 13.68 0.41
N VAL A 200 -3.67 14.12 1.41
CA VAL A 200 -4.85 14.97 1.21
C VAL A 200 -4.45 16.30 0.58
N SER A 201 -3.45 17.00 1.12
CA SER A 201 -2.97 18.26 0.54
C SER A 201 -2.45 18.07 -0.89
N ALA A 202 -1.73 16.99 -1.17
CA ALA A 202 -1.25 16.68 -2.52
C ALA A 202 -2.41 16.41 -3.50
N ALA A 203 -3.44 15.69 -3.06
CA ALA A 203 -4.64 15.42 -3.86
C ALA A 203 -5.42 16.70 -4.16
N GLU A 204 -5.56 17.62 -3.20
CA GLU A 204 -6.19 18.92 -3.38
C GLU A 204 -5.43 19.77 -4.42
N HIS A 205 -4.11 19.86 -4.29
CA HIS A 205 -3.28 20.57 -5.28
C HIS A 205 -3.37 19.93 -6.67
N ALA A 206 -3.42 18.60 -6.76
CA ALA A 206 -3.60 17.90 -8.02
C ALA A 206 -4.98 18.21 -8.64
N ALA A 207 -6.05 18.21 -7.85
CA ALA A 207 -7.41 18.52 -8.27
C ALA A 207 -7.54 19.97 -8.77
N GLN A 208 -6.94 20.93 -8.07
CA GLN A 208 -6.86 22.33 -8.51
C GLN A 208 -6.16 22.47 -9.87
N GLY A 209 -5.20 21.59 -10.16
CA GLY A 209 -4.47 21.53 -11.42
C GLY A 209 -5.21 20.86 -12.58
N MET A 210 -6.39 20.27 -12.35
CA MET A 210 -7.20 19.58 -13.36
C MET A 210 -8.41 20.42 -13.78
N LEU A 211 -8.85 20.23 -15.02
CA LEU A 211 -10.04 20.80 -15.62
C LEU A 211 -10.88 19.68 -16.21
N GLY A 212 -12.13 19.56 -15.78
CA GLY A 212 -13.13 18.75 -16.47
C GLY A 212 -13.56 19.48 -17.74
N VAL A 213 -13.47 18.81 -18.88
CA VAL A 213 -13.97 19.29 -20.16
C VAL A 213 -15.01 18.31 -20.64
N ASP A 214 -16.23 18.80 -20.89
CA ASP A 214 -17.27 17.98 -21.50
C ASP A 214 -16.88 17.63 -22.94
N ALA A 215 -17.02 16.36 -23.27
CA ALA A 215 -16.78 15.77 -24.58
C ALA A 215 -18.07 15.10 -25.09
N GLU A 216 -18.18 14.87 -26.40
CA GLU A 216 -19.38 14.32 -27.03
C GLU A 216 -19.84 12.96 -26.43
N THR A 217 -18.94 12.21 -25.80
CA THR A 217 -19.22 10.91 -25.17
C THR A 217 -18.93 10.86 -23.66
N GLY A 218 -18.76 12.01 -22.98
CA GLY A 218 -18.55 12.03 -21.53
C GLY A 218 -17.80 13.27 -21.04
N PHE A 219 -17.01 13.12 -19.98
CA PHE A 219 -16.13 14.19 -19.48
C PHE A 219 -14.67 13.72 -19.51
N VAL A 220 -13.77 14.61 -19.92
CA VAL A 220 -12.33 14.36 -19.94
C VAL A 220 -11.66 15.27 -18.92
N LEU A 221 -10.94 14.68 -17.96
CA LEU A 221 -10.07 15.41 -17.05
C LEU A 221 -8.73 15.67 -17.73
N ARG A 222 -8.39 16.94 -17.96
CA ARG A 222 -7.07 17.35 -18.47
C ARG A 222 -6.37 18.29 -17.50
N LYS A 223 -5.03 18.30 -17.53
CA LYS A 223 -4.25 19.32 -16.80
C LYS A 223 -4.59 20.71 -17.34
N ARG A 224 -4.83 21.66 -16.42
CA ARG A 224 -4.99 23.10 -16.73
C ARG A 224 -3.70 23.63 -17.36
N ARG A 225 -3.85 24.40 -18.45
CA ARG A 225 -2.78 25.18 -19.08
C ARG A 225 -2.35 26.33 -18.16
N ALA A 226 -1.14 26.86 -18.37
CA ALA A 226 -0.59 27.93 -17.53
C ALA A 226 -1.51 29.16 -17.42
N ALA A 227 -2.14 29.58 -18.52
CA ALA A 227 -3.10 30.70 -18.53
C ALA A 227 -4.37 30.41 -17.71
N GLU A 228 -4.85 29.15 -17.71
CA GLU A 228 -6.05 28.72 -16.96
C GLU A 228 -5.77 28.59 -15.46
N ARG A 229 -4.50 28.42 -15.07
CA ARG A 229 -4.05 28.41 -13.67
C ARG A 229 -3.93 29.83 -13.11
N ALA A 230 -3.46 30.79 -13.92
CA ALA A 230 -3.32 32.19 -13.53
C ALA A 230 -4.67 32.89 -13.30
N ALA A 231 -5.76 32.38 -13.89
CA ALA A 231 -7.11 32.91 -13.75
C ALA A 231 -7.87 32.39 -12.49
N LEU A 232 -7.30 31.45 -11.72
CA LEU A 232 -7.88 31.07 -10.43
C LEU A 232 -7.64 32.21 -9.43
N ASN A 233 -8.72 32.91 -9.07
CA ASN A 233 -8.68 33.87 -7.97
C ASN A 233 -8.39 33.13 -6.64
N PRO A 234 -7.44 33.56 -5.79
CA PRO A 234 -7.05 32.83 -4.59
C PRO A 234 -8.06 32.92 -3.42
N THR A 235 -9.22 33.55 -3.61
CA THR A 235 -10.08 34.02 -2.51
C THR A 235 -11.38 33.25 -2.36
N VAL A 236 -11.45 31.95 -2.68
CA VAL A 236 -12.57 31.15 -2.17
C VAL A 236 -12.30 30.91 -0.68
N PRO A 237 -13.07 31.50 0.25
CA PRO A 237 -12.87 31.27 1.67
C PRO A 237 -13.17 29.79 1.93
N VAL A 238 -12.19 29.04 2.41
CA VAL A 238 -12.44 27.68 2.89
C VAL A 238 -13.18 27.85 4.22
N GLU A 239 -14.50 27.60 4.21
CA GLU A 239 -15.34 27.66 5.40
C GLU A 239 -14.76 26.77 6.52
N GLU A 240 -14.75 27.29 7.74
CA GLU A 240 -14.14 26.65 8.93
C GLU A 240 -14.73 25.26 9.21
N ALA A 241 -16.04 25.09 9.02
CA ALA A 241 -16.74 23.80 9.10
C ALA A 241 -16.22 22.76 8.08
N THR A 242 -15.74 23.20 6.90
CA THR A 242 -15.17 22.31 5.90
C THR A 242 -13.77 21.84 6.30
N ARG A 243 -13.02 22.66 7.06
CA ARG A 243 -11.70 22.27 7.60
C ARG A 243 -11.84 21.29 8.75
N GLU A 244 -12.74 21.55 9.69
CA GLU A 244 -13.01 20.65 10.82
C GLU A 244 -13.48 19.28 10.35
N ALA A 245 -14.41 19.22 9.39
CA ALA A 245 -14.85 17.96 8.79
C ALA A 245 -13.70 17.18 8.13
N LYS A 246 -12.75 17.88 7.49
CA LYS A 246 -11.55 17.23 6.92
C LYS A 246 -10.62 16.68 7.99
N PHE A 247 -10.38 17.43 9.06
CA PHE A 247 -9.54 16.96 10.16
C PHE A 247 -10.16 15.72 10.84
N ALA A 248 -11.46 15.75 11.11
CA ALA A 248 -12.19 14.60 11.63
C ALA A 248 -12.08 13.37 10.69
N SER A 249 -12.26 13.57 9.38
CA SER A 249 -12.10 12.49 8.39
C SER A 249 -10.69 11.92 8.34
N ILE A 250 -9.65 12.73 8.56
CA ILE A 250 -8.27 12.24 8.64
C ILE A 250 -8.08 11.44 9.92
N ASP A 251 -8.58 11.92 11.06
CA ASP A 251 -8.44 11.23 12.34
C ASP A 251 -9.17 9.88 12.33
N ASP A 252 -10.38 9.81 11.78
CA ASP A 252 -11.11 8.55 11.57
C ASP A 252 -10.29 7.59 10.68
N ALA A 253 -9.71 8.09 9.59
CA ALA A 253 -8.88 7.29 8.69
C ALA A 253 -7.56 6.82 9.34
N VAL A 254 -7.02 7.59 10.29
CA VAL A 254 -5.86 7.17 11.10
C VAL A 254 -6.28 6.03 12.02
N GLU A 255 -7.39 6.15 12.75
CA GLU A 255 -7.90 5.10 13.63
C GLU A 255 -8.17 3.80 12.88
N ASP A 256 -8.88 3.87 11.76
CA ASP A 256 -9.16 2.72 10.91
C ASP A 256 -7.87 2.04 10.44
N ARG A 257 -6.84 2.84 10.12
CA ARG A 257 -5.55 2.31 9.68
C ARG A 257 -4.79 1.64 10.82
N ILE A 258 -4.76 2.24 12.01
CA ILE A 258 -4.12 1.64 13.20
C ILE A 258 -4.83 0.33 13.55
N ASN A 259 -6.16 0.32 13.61
CA ASN A 259 -6.95 -0.88 13.86
C ASN A 259 -6.68 -1.98 12.82
N SER A 260 -6.56 -1.61 11.54
CA SER A 260 -6.20 -2.55 10.48
C SER A 260 -4.80 -3.15 10.68
N LEU A 261 -3.82 -2.36 11.13
CA LEU A 261 -2.46 -2.84 11.42
C LEU A 261 -2.44 -3.76 12.65
N LEU A 262 -3.18 -3.42 13.71
CA LEU A 262 -3.32 -4.26 14.90
C LEU A 262 -3.86 -5.65 14.56
N GLN A 263 -4.91 -5.71 13.73
CA GLN A 263 -5.50 -6.98 13.26
C GLN A 263 -4.57 -7.79 12.36
N LEU A 264 -3.61 -7.14 11.71
CA LEU A 264 -2.68 -7.76 10.79
C LEU A 264 -1.49 -8.41 11.52
N VAL A 265 -1.05 -7.80 12.61
CA VAL A 265 0.13 -8.22 13.40
C VAL A 265 -0.20 -9.32 14.41
N GLN A 266 -1.45 -9.39 14.89
CA GLN A 266 -1.99 -10.47 15.74
C GLN A 266 -2.17 -11.80 14.97
#